data_AF-A0A1I2LK76-F1
#
_entry.id   AF-A0A1I2LK76-F1
#
_cell.length_a   1.000
_cell.length_b   1.000
_cell.length_c   1.000
_cell.angle_alpha   90.00
_cell.angle_beta   90.00
_cell.angle_gamma   90.00
#
_symmetry.space_group_name_H-M   'P 1'
#
loop_
_entity.id
_entity.type
_entity.pdbx_description
1 polymer ?
#
loop_
_entity_poly.entity_id
_entity_poly.type
_entity_poly.pdbx_seq_one_letter_code
_entity_poly.pdbx_strand_id
1 'polypeptide(L)'
;MKLERRDRDERRWLHRLLVVLALVLTGIHLYLGFAAPFVADSDAARFIVIAVLFVSGIVVYFTSLWRPIYYLVGTALALYLGQLWLLGGMQYFLIGAITGVVSTAFMVLTFYLFYREEEFFAD
;
A
#
# COMPACT_ATOMS: atom_id res chain seq x y z
N MET A 1 -31.02 10.59 6.42
CA MET A 1 -30.08 11.09 7.46
C MET A 1 -29.25 10.00 8.17
N LYS A 2 -29.82 8.91 8.72
CA LYS A 2 -29.00 7.84 9.36
C LYS A 2 -28.10 7.05 8.39
N LEU A 3 -28.62 6.69 7.21
CA LEU A 3 -27.87 5.92 6.19
C LEU A 3 -26.65 6.70 5.68
N GLU A 4 -26.83 8.00 5.43
CA GLU A 4 -25.78 8.90 4.93
C GLU A 4 -24.64 9.15 5.94
N ARG A 5 -24.92 9.04 7.26
CA ARG A 5 -23.87 9.07 8.30
C ARG A 5 -23.05 7.78 8.30
N ARG A 6 -23.72 6.63 8.28
CA ARG A 6 -23.06 5.31 8.26
C ARG A 6 -22.08 5.21 7.09
N ASP A 7 -22.50 5.67 5.92
CA ASP A 7 -21.70 5.62 4.70
C ASP A 7 -20.47 6.53 4.74
N ARG A 8 -20.59 7.72 5.33
CA ARG A 8 -19.44 8.62 5.59
C ARG A 8 -18.46 8.02 6.59
N ASP A 9 -18.97 7.42 7.67
CA ASP A 9 -18.14 6.82 8.71
C ASP A 9 -17.37 5.61 8.17
N GLU A 10 -18.04 4.74 7.42
CA GLU A 10 -17.41 3.60 6.74
C GLU A 10 -16.29 4.05 5.80
N ARG A 11 -16.54 5.05 4.94
CA ARG A 11 -15.48 5.61 4.09
C ARG A 11 -14.32 6.13 4.92
N ARG A 12 -14.57 6.90 5.97
CA ARG A 12 -13.49 7.42 6.84
C ARG A 12 -12.65 6.29 7.45
N TRP A 13 -13.28 5.19 7.85
CA TRP A 13 -12.59 4.02 8.38
C TRP A 13 -11.73 3.31 7.34
N LEU A 14 -12.25 3.07 6.14
CA LEU A 14 -11.53 2.44 5.04
C LEU A 14 -10.29 3.25 4.64
N HIS A 15 -10.44 4.57 4.55
CA HIS A 15 -9.33 5.48 4.28
C HIS A 15 -8.26 5.46 5.39
N ARG A 16 -8.66 5.38 6.67
CA ARG A 16 -7.71 5.22 7.78
C ARG A 16 -6.98 3.90 7.70
N LEU A 17 -7.69 2.81 7.40
CA LEU A 17 -7.10 1.49 7.22
C LEU A 17 -6.06 1.51 6.09
N LEU A 18 -6.37 2.17 4.97
CA LEU A 18 -5.43 2.36 3.87
C LEU A 18 -4.13 3.03 4.32
N VAL A 19 -4.23 4.13 5.07
CA VAL A 19 -3.06 4.84 5.61
C VAL A 19 -2.26 3.95 6.56
N VAL A 20 -2.93 3.21 7.45
CA VAL A 20 -2.25 2.28 8.37
C VAL A 20 -1.50 1.20 7.60
N LEU A 21 -2.12 0.60 6.58
CA LEU A 21 -1.47 -0.41 5.73
C LEU A 21 -0.26 0.16 4.98
N ALA A 22 -0.38 1.38 4.43
CA ALA A 22 0.74 2.06 3.78
C ALA A 22 1.88 2.37 4.75
N LEU A 23 1.58 2.77 5.99
CA LEU A 23 2.58 2.99 7.04
C LEU A 23 3.28 1.70 7.46
N VAL A 24 2.54 0.60 7.60
CA VAL A 24 3.11 -0.73 7.87
C VAL A 24 4.06 -1.15 6.75
N LEU A 25 3.63 -1.01 5.49
CA LEU A 25 4.48 -1.31 4.33
C LEU A 25 5.71 -0.41 4.29
N THR A 26 5.57 0.89 4.56
CA THR A 26 6.70 1.82 4.70
C THR A 26 7.69 1.31 5.75
N GLY A 27 7.20 0.96 6.95
CA GLY A 27 8.05 0.49 8.04
C GLY A 27 8.81 -0.79 7.70
N ILE A 28 8.13 -1.77 7.07
CA ILE A 28 8.76 -3.00 6.60
C ILE A 28 9.90 -2.68 5.62
N HIS A 29 9.67 -1.81 4.64
CA HIS A 29 10.64 -1.49 3.60
C HIS A 29 11.81 -0.65 4.13
N LEU A 30 11.57 0.26 5.09
CA LEU A 30 12.65 0.96 5.79
C LEU A 30 13.50 0.00 6.62
N TYR A 31 12.88 -0.94 7.34
CA TYR A 31 13.61 -1.97 8.07
C TYR A 31 14.50 -2.80 7.13
N LEU A 32 13.96 -3.24 6.00
CA LEU A 32 14.70 -3.99 4.99
C LEU A 32 15.84 -3.17 4.36
N GLY A 33 15.63 -1.87 4.16
CA GLY A 33 16.61 -0.97 3.55
C GLY A 33 17.74 -0.51 4.48
N PHE A 34 17.53 -0.46 5.79
CA PHE A 34 18.49 0.14 6.73
C PHE A 34 19.01 -0.80 7.82
N ALA A 35 18.23 -1.80 8.23
CA ALA A 35 18.47 -2.52 9.48
C ALA A 35 18.46 -4.04 9.34
N ALA A 36 17.98 -4.58 8.23
CA ALA A 36 17.94 -6.02 8.00
C ALA A 36 19.34 -6.56 7.62
N PRO A 37 20.01 -7.32 8.50
CA PRO A 37 21.39 -7.78 8.27
C PRO A 37 21.49 -8.86 7.18
N PHE A 38 20.35 -9.33 6.68
CA PHE A 38 20.24 -10.39 5.68
C PHE A 38 19.91 -9.83 4.28
N VAL A 39 19.68 -8.54 4.14
CA VAL A 39 19.50 -7.89 2.83
C VAL A 39 20.86 -7.51 2.29
N ALA A 40 21.16 -7.89 1.04
CA ALA A 40 22.38 -7.46 0.38
C ALA A 40 22.38 -5.94 0.16
N ASP A 41 23.54 -5.29 0.29
CA ASP A 41 23.67 -3.84 0.09
C ASP A 41 23.17 -3.39 -1.29
N SER A 42 23.30 -4.25 -2.31
CA SER A 42 22.78 -4.02 -3.67
C SER A 42 21.25 -3.93 -3.74
N ASP A 43 20.53 -4.53 -2.79
CA ASP A 43 19.07 -4.55 -2.74
C ASP A 43 18.49 -3.55 -1.73
N ALA A 44 19.30 -3.11 -0.75
CA ALA A 44 18.90 -2.14 0.28
C ALA A 44 18.29 -0.87 -0.34
N ALA A 45 18.94 -0.32 -1.38
CA ALA A 45 18.45 0.86 -2.10
C ALA A 45 17.05 0.65 -2.72
N ARG A 46 16.73 -0.55 -3.20
CA ARG A 46 15.41 -0.87 -3.78
C ARG A 46 14.32 -0.79 -2.72
N PHE A 47 14.56 -1.33 -1.53
CA PHE A 47 13.61 -1.25 -0.43
C PHE A 47 13.41 0.19 0.06
N ILE A 48 14.47 1.00 0.12
CA ILE A 48 14.36 2.43 0.45
C ILE A 48 13.49 3.17 -0.58
N VAL A 49 13.70 2.94 -1.87
CA VAL A 49 12.87 3.54 -2.93
C VAL A 49 11.40 3.17 -2.76
N ILE A 50 11.09 1.91 -2.46
CA ILE A 50 9.71 1.46 -2.23
C ILE A 50 9.10 2.14 -0.99
N ALA A 51 9.87 2.26 0.10
CA ALA A 51 9.42 3.00 1.28
C ALA A 51 9.08 4.46 0.97
N VAL A 52 9.95 5.13 0.20
CA VAL A 52 9.71 6.51 -0.27
C VAL A 52 8.42 6.59 -1.08
N LEU A 53 8.18 5.64 -1.99
CA LEU A 53 6.94 5.60 -2.78
C LEU A 53 5.68 5.48 -1.91
N PHE A 54 5.70 4.65 -0.86
CA PHE A 54 4.55 4.56 0.06
C PHE A 54 4.35 5.86 0.85
N VAL A 55 5.41 6.50 1.33
CA VAL A 55 5.33 7.81 2.02
C VAL A 55 4.78 8.86 1.07
N SER A 56 5.29 8.94 -0.16
CA SER A 56 4.77 9.84 -1.18
C SER A 56 3.28 9.58 -1.45
N GLY A 57 2.88 8.31 -1.53
CA GLY A 57 1.47 7.93 -1.65
C GLY A 57 0.60 8.47 -0.51
N ILE A 58 1.09 8.39 0.74
CA ILE A 58 0.39 8.95 1.90
C ILE A 58 0.30 10.48 1.82
N VAL A 59 1.39 11.17 1.49
CA VAL A 59 1.42 12.63 1.39
C VAL A 59 0.45 13.11 0.31
N VAL A 60 0.47 12.48 -0.86
CA VAL A 60 -0.38 12.88 -1.97
C VAL A 60 -1.82 12.44 -1.78
N TYR A 61 -2.10 11.38 -1.00
CA TYR A 61 -3.45 11.00 -0.59
C TYR A 61 -4.19 12.14 0.17
N PHE A 62 -3.47 13.02 0.87
CA PHE A 62 -4.05 14.23 1.48
C PHE A 62 -4.37 15.33 0.45
N THR A 63 -3.94 15.19 -0.80
CA THR A 63 -4.29 16.09 -1.89
C THR A 63 -5.44 15.49 -2.71
N SER A 64 -6.53 16.23 -2.90
CA SER A 64 -7.72 15.73 -3.60
C SER A 64 -7.53 15.52 -5.11
N LEU A 65 -6.50 16.12 -5.70
CA LEU A 65 -6.33 16.22 -7.15
C LEU A 65 -5.97 14.89 -7.86
N TRP A 66 -5.60 13.83 -7.13
CA TRP A 66 -5.00 12.64 -7.74
C TRP A 66 -5.54 11.30 -7.23
N ARG A 67 -6.56 11.30 -6.36
CA ARG A 67 -7.03 10.10 -5.64
C ARG A 67 -7.21 8.83 -6.50
N PRO A 68 -7.89 8.86 -7.67
CA PRO A 68 -8.10 7.66 -8.47
C PRO A 68 -6.79 7.05 -9.01
N ILE A 69 -5.90 7.90 -9.50
CA ILE A 69 -4.60 7.50 -10.06
C ILE A 69 -3.74 6.84 -8.98
N TYR A 70 -3.79 7.32 -7.74
CA TYR A 70 -3.01 6.74 -6.64
C TYR A 70 -3.45 5.35 -6.23
N TYR A 71 -4.73 5.03 -6.36
CA TYR A 71 -5.18 3.66 -6.10
C TYR A 71 -4.64 2.67 -7.13
N LEU A 72 -4.55 3.08 -8.41
CA LEU A 72 -3.92 2.27 -9.47
C LEU A 72 -2.41 2.13 -9.23
N VAL A 73 -1.72 3.21 -8.87
CA VAL A 73 -0.30 3.16 -8.50
C VAL A 73 -0.06 2.24 -7.31
N GLY A 74 -0.89 2.32 -6.27
CA GLY A 74 -0.82 1.44 -5.11
C GLY A 74 -1.03 -0.03 -5.46
N THR A 75 -1.97 -0.30 -6.37
CA THR A 75 -2.24 -1.65 -6.89
C THR A 75 -1.05 -2.20 -7.68
N ALA A 76 -0.49 -1.40 -8.60
CA ALA A 76 0.68 -1.78 -9.38
C ALA A 76 1.91 -2.04 -8.48
N LEU A 77 2.10 -1.20 -7.45
CA LEU A 77 3.18 -1.36 -6.48
C LEU A 77 3.01 -2.66 -5.68
N ALA A 78 1.79 -3.01 -5.27
CA ALA A 78 1.52 -4.26 -4.58
C ALA A 78 1.75 -5.50 -5.48
N LEU A 79 1.42 -5.44 -6.77
CA LEU A 79 1.73 -6.50 -7.73
C LEU A 79 3.23 -6.69 -7.91
N TYR A 80 3.96 -5.58 -8.06
CA TYR A 80 5.42 -5.61 -8.13
C TYR A 80 6.04 -6.23 -6.88
N LEU A 81 5.54 -5.88 -5.70
CA LEU A 81 5.96 -6.49 -4.44
C LEU A 81 5.64 -7.98 -4.37
N GLY A 82 4.45 -8.38 -4.80
CA GLY A 82 4.08 -9.79 -4.91
C GLY A 82 5.08 -10.56 -5.77
N GLN A 83 5.46 -10.02 -6.92
CA GLN A 83 6.48 -10.62 -7.78
C GLN A 83 7.85 -10.69 -7.09
N LEU A 84 8.30 -9.59 -6.46
CA LEU A 84 9.59 -9.52 -5.76
C LEU A 84 9.71 -10.61 -4.68
N TRP A 85 8.63 -10.83 -3.92
CA TRP A 85 8.60 -11.82 -2.85
C TRP A 85 8.39 -13.25 -3.35
N LEU A 86 7.60 -13.47 -4.41
CA LEU A 86 7.43 -14.78 -5.01
C LEU A 86 8.73 -15.29 -5.67
N LEU A 87 9.53 -14.38 -6.25
CA LEU A 87 10.74 -14.72 -6.99
C LEU A 87 12.03 -14.56 -6.17
N GLY A 88 12.00 -13.84 -5.05
CA GLY A 88 13.16 -13.61 -4.17
C GLY A 88 13.62 -14.84 -3.37
N GLY A 89 12.88 -15.96 -3.45
CA GLY A 89 13.24 -17.22 -2.80
C GLY A 89 12.85 -17.31 -1.32
N MET A 90 12.84 -18.54 -0.77
CA MET A 90 12.36 -18.85 0.60
C MET A 90 13.25 -18.31 1.73
N GLN A 91 14.34 -17.62 1.41
CA GLN A 91 15.34 -17.19 2.39
C GLN A 91 14.76 -16.26 3.47
N TYR A 92 13.64 -15.58 3.16
CA TYR A 92 12.94 -14.64 4.04
C TYR A 92 11.43 -14.90 4.09
N PHE A 93 11.02 -16.17 4.11
CA PHE A 93 9.61 -16.58 3.98
C PHE A 93 8.66 -15.86 4.94
N LEU A 94 9.02 -15.69 6.22
CA LEU A 94 8.14 -15.06 7.21
C LEU A 94 7.91 -13.57 6.91
N ILE A 95 8.96 -12.80 6.66
CA ILE A 95 8.85 -11.37 6.35
C ILE A 95 8.16 -11.20 4.99
N GLY A 96 8.47 -12.06 4.02
CA GLY A 96 7.79 -12.08 2.74
C GLY A 96 6.31 -12.39 2.85
N ALA A 97 5.93 -13.35 3.69
CA ALA A 97 4.53 -13.68 3.94
C ALA A 97 3.78 -12.52 4.61
N ILE A 98 4.37 -11.90 5.64
CA ILE A 98 3.78 -10.71 6.30
C ILE A 98 3.62 -9.59 5.28
N THR A 99 4.67 -9.30 4.50
CA THR A 99 4.63 -8.25 3.49
C THR A 99 3.57 -8.56 2.43
N GLY A 100 3.51 -9.80 1.95
CA GLY A 100 2.52 -10.26 0.98
C GLY A 100 1.08 -10.13 1.47
N VAL A 101 0.80 -10.50 2.72
CA VAL A 101 -0.53 -10.33 3.34
C VAL A 101 -0.91 -8.85 3.41
N VAL A 102 -0.01 -8.00 3.91
CA VAL A 102 -0.26 -6.56 4.04
C VAL A 102 -0.41 -5.90 2.67
N SER A 103 0.44 -6.24 1.69
CA SER A 103 0.36 -5.75 0.32
C SER A 103 -0.92 -6.19 -0.38
N THR A 104 -1.38 -7.43 -0.16
CA THR A 104 -2.65 -7.92 -0.72
C THR A 104 -3.83 -7.16 -0.13
N ALA A 105 -3.87 -6.98 1.18
CA ALA A 105 -4.91 -6.20 1.84
C ALA A 105 -4.91 -4.75 1.35
N PHE A 106 -3.73 -4.14 1.21
CA PHE A 106 -3.56 -2.80 0.65
C PHE A 106 -4.09 -2.73 -0.79
N MET A 107 -3.71 -3.67 -1.65
CA MET A 107 -4.13 -3.77 -3.05
C MET A 107 -5.65 -3.88 -3.19
N VAL A 108 -6.26 -4.80 -2.46
CA VAL A 108 -7.72 -5.01 -2.48
C VAL A 108 -8.43 -3.73 -2.03
N LEU A 109 -7.93 -3.08 -0.98
CA LEU A 109 -8.53 -1.86 -0.47
C LEU A 109 -8.35 -0.67 -1.43
N THR A 110 -7.19 -0.49 -2.05
CA THR A 110 -6.99 0.53 -3.08
C THR A 110 -7.91 0.31 -4.26
N PHE A 111 -8.00 -0.94 -4.75
CA PHE A 111 -8.85 -1.26 -5.89
C PHE A 111 -10.34 -1.05 -5.58
N TYR A 112 -10.78 -1.42 -4.37
CA TYR A 112 -12.14 -1.17 -3.91
C TYR A 112 -12.46 0.33 -3.81
N LEU A 113 -11.55 1.13 -3.23
CA LEU A 113 -11.75 2.56 -3.12
C LEU A 113 -11.72 3.25 -4.50
N PHE A 114 -10.90 2.78 -5.43
CA PHE A 114 -10.90 3.24 -6.82
C PHE A 114 -12.26 3.02 -7.49
N TYR A 115 -12.73 1.77 -7.49
CA TYR A 115 -14.00 1.39 -8.10
C TYR A 115 -15.16 2.24 -7.56
N ARG A 116 -15.20 2.43 -6.24
CA ARG A 116 -16.24 3.21 -5.57
C ARG A 116 -16.17 4.71 -5.85
N GLU A 117 -14.96 5.25 -6.08
CA GLU A 117 -14.77 6.66 -6.39
C GLU A 117 -15.15 6.93 -7.86
N GLU A 118 -14.87 6.01 -8.79
CA GLU A 118 -15.30 6.09 -10.20
C GLU A 118 -16.83 5.97 -10.37
N GLU A 119 -17.50 5.05 -9.65
CA GLU A 119 -18.98 4.95 -9.68
C GLU A 119 -19.63 6.29 -9.29
N PHE A 120 -19.06 7.02 -8.33
CA PHE A 120 -19.58 8.33 -7.91
C PHE A 120 -19.44 9.43 -8.98
N PHE A 121 -18.48 9.31 -9.91
CA PHE A 121 -18.30 10.26 -11.01
C PHE A 121 -19.10 9.88 -12.28
N ALA A 122 -19.66 8.67 -12.33
CA ALA A 122 -20.45 8.17 -13.45
C ALA A 122 -21.96 8.48 -13.35
N ASP A 123 -22.43 8.91 -12.17
CA ASP A 123 -23.80 9.39 -11.87
C ASP A 123 -23.89 10.94 -11.97
#